data_AF-A0A941EMU1-F1
#
_entry.id   AF-A0A941EMU1-F1
#
_cell.length_a   1.000
_cell.length_b   1.000
_cell.length_c   1.000
_cell.angle_alpha   90.00
_cell.angle_beta   90.00
_cell.angle_gamma   90.00
#
_symmetry.space_group_name_H-M   'P 1'
#
loop_
_entity.id
_entity.type
_entity.pdbx_description
1 polymer ?
#
loop_
_entity_poly.entity_id
_entity_poly.type
_entity_poly.pdbx_seq_one_letter_code
_entity_poly.pdbx_strand_id
1 'polypeptide(L)'
;MSDSPVPQGYFANIATADDDPDRPKSIMWEQYSEQVRAQWAVLLDTNPEEREIQRFLELHPAMIPGGSGDIGPGGHHGSDLMAVFREPVITGRGRAFEPDFMWVTRSSGLITPILIEIEKPSKRWFLRNGRPSAEFTQAHDQLNDWRSWFSRDGNAALFRDKYLFLERKYMNRPLKPQFVLIYGRESEFEYEGGHANPDDLRYKRDLQRGPDEAFMTFDALRPRYDQSNSMTLTMTVEGPEVFAFSPTYGTGPDVGEGALILGDPSEALKRSEMMTEERRAYLASRWMYWKQHEADRRAQSLAGRGRAWRPGVEYSERSAARRPLGSTARNDKPMPTSRQLPAGARSRRCKRRGAAASGLVFRAPLRLLGPVGVWGRWRACRFSTRGPD
;
A
#
# COMPACT_ATOMS: atom_id res chain seq x y z
N MET A 1 50.67 -13.44 31.87
CA MET A 1 49.42 -13.10 31.17
C MET A 1 49.65 -11.73 30.56
N SER A 2 49.91 -11.68 29.25
CA SER A 2 50.22 -10.44 28.53
C SER A 2 48.93 -9.85 27.99
N ASP A 3 48.60 -8.64 28.43
CA ASP A 3 47.55 -7.80 27.86
C ASP A 3 47.91 -7.42 26.43
N SER A 4 47.33 -8.10 25.45
CA SER A 4 47.36 -7.65 24.06
C SER A 4 46.36 -6.49 23.92
N PRO A 5 46.79 -5.30 23.48
CA PRO A 5 45.88 -4.19 23.26
C PRO A 5 44.89 -4.54 22.14
N VAL A 6 43.60 -4.40 22.44
CA VAL A 6 42.54 -4.52 21.45
C VAL A 6 42.79 -3.48 20.35
N PRO A 7 42.87 -3.85 19.05
CA PRO A 7 43.12 -2.90 17.98
C PRO A 7 42.05 -1.80 17.99
N GLN A 8 42.48 -0.55 18.15
CA GLN A 8 41.66 0.67 18.20
C GLN A 8 40.82 0.97 16.94
N GLY A 9 40.73 0.04 15.98
CA GLY A 9 40.03 0.22 14.70
C GLY A 9 38.63 -0.41 14.61
N TYR A 10 38.13 -1.10 15.64
CA TYR A 10 36.86 -1.84 15.55
C TYR A 10 35.61 -1.09 16.04
N PHE A 11 35.74 0.10 16.63
CA PHE A 11 34.62 0.85 17.22
C PHE A 11 34.21 2.13 16.47
N ALA A 12 34.75 2.38 15.27
CA ALA A 12 34.53 3.64 14.54
C ALA A 12 33.12 3.80 13.91
N ASN A 13 32.17 2.92 14.22
CA ASN A 13 30.83 2.90 13.62
C ASN A 13 29.71 2.81 14.68
N ILE A 14 29.92 3.43 15.84
CA ILE A 14 28.84 3.59 16.81
C ILE A 14 27.98 4.76 16.34
N ALA A 15 26.75 4.45 15.92
CA ALA A 15 25.71 5.44 15.68
C ALA A 15 25.67 6.41 16.86
N THR A 16 25.90 7.69 16.60
CA THR A 16 25.86 8.74 17.62
C THR A 16 24.41 9.09 17.85
N ALA A 17 23.92 8.73 19.04
CA ALA A 17 22.64 9.20 19.53
C ALA A 17 22.66 10.72 19.58
N ASP A 18 21.54 11.33 19.21
CA ASP A 18 21.32 12.73 19.49
C ASP A 18 20.84 12.82 20.94
N ASP A 19 21.71 13.25 21.84
CA ASP A 19 21.41 13.38 23.27
C ASP A 19 21.16 14.84 23.68
N ASP A 20 21.01 15.75 22.71
CA ASP A 20 20.73 17.17 22.98
C ASP A 20 19.33 17.32 23.60
N PRO A 21 19.22 17.78 24.87
CA PRO A 21 17.92 17.96 25.52
C PRO A 21 17.09 19.09 24.88
N ASP A 22 17.73 20.05 24.24
CA ASP A 22 17.15 21.27 23.67
C ASP A 22 16.89 21.14 22.16
N ARG A 23 17.12 19.95 21.58
CA ARG A 23 16.84 19.70 20.16
C ARG A 23 15.39 20.05 19.79
N PRO A 24 15.13 20.58 18.59
CA PRO A 24 13.77 20.83 18.12
C PRO A 24 12.94 19.54 18.11
N LYS A 25 11.91 19.46 18.97
CA LYS A 25 11.02 18.28 19.07
C LYS A 25 9.93 18.34 18.00
N SER A 26 9.42 17.16 17.62
CA SER A 26 8.19 17.11 16.82
C SER A 26 7.01 17.65 17.63
N ILE A 27 5.95 18.06 16.94
CA ILE A 27 4.65 18.27 17.58
C ILE A 27 4.23 16.98 18.31
N MET A 28 3.54 17.10 19.44
CA MET A 28 3.01 15.94 20.17
C MET A 28 1.88 15.30 19.35
N TRP A 29 1.74 13.96 19.45
CA TRP A 29 0.75 13.23 18.66
C TRP A 29 -0.67 13.73 18.92
N GLU A 30 -1.05 13.91 20.18
CA GLU A 30 -2.38 14.35 20.59
C GLU A 30 -2.70 15.71 19.97
N GLN A 31 -1.74 16.63 20.03
CA GLN A 31 -1.86 17.95 19.45
C GLN A 31 -1.98 17.89 17.91
N TYR A 32 -1.16 17.09 17.24
CA TYR A 32 -1.29 16.88 15.79
C TYR A 32 -2.65 16.29 15.43
N SER A 33 -3.04 15.21 16.11
CA SER A 33 -4.28 14.50 15.86
C SER A 33 -5.51 15.38 16.04
N GLU A 34 -5.54 16.26 17.04
CA GLU A 34 -6.63 17.20 17.26
C GLU A 34 -6.67 18.27 16.16
N GLN A 35 -5.52 18.88 15.86
CA GLN A 35 -5.43 19.95 14.86
C GLN A 35 -5.78 19.46 13.46
N VAL A 36 -5.24 18.32 13.02
CA VAL A 36 -5.52 17.79 11.67
C VAL A 36 -6.98 17.34 11.52
N ARG A 37 -7.60 16.81 12.58
CA ARG A 37 -9.03 16.47 12.58
C ARG A 37 -9.91 17.71 12.47
N ALA A 38 -9.54 18.79 13.17
CA ALA A 38 -10.26 20.06 13.07
C ALA A 38 -10.14 20.66 11.66
N GLN A 39 -8.93 20.68 11.08
CA GLN A 39 -8.70 21.14 9.70
C GLN A 39 -9.46 20.28 8.68
N TRP A 40 -9.47 18.96 8.88
CA TRP A 40 -10.20 18.02 8.02
C TRP A 40 -11.71 18.27 8.05
N ALA A 41 -12.30 18.46 9.23
CA ALA A 41 -13.72 18.79 9.35
C ALA A 41 -14.06 20.11 8.63
N VAL A 42 -13.27 21.15 8.85
CA VAL A 42 -13.45 22.44 8.16
C VAL A 42 -13.36 22.28 6.64
N LEU A 43 -12.37 21.55 6.14
CA LEU A 43 -12.20 21.30 4.70
C LEU A 43 -13.43 20.59 4.12
N LEU A 44 -13.97 19.59 4.82
CA LEU A 44 -15.13 18.86 4.33
C LEU A 44 -16.41 19.70 4.29
N ASP A 45 -16.53 20.68 5.18
CA ASP A 45 -17.67 21.61 5.22
C ASP A 45 -17.63 22.65 4.08
N THR A 46 -16.49 22.84 3.40
CA THR A 46 -16.39 23.74 2.24
C THR A 46 -16.84 23.11 0.93
N ASN A 47 -17.38 21.87 0.96
CA ASN A 47 -17.74 21.11 -0.24
C ASN A 47 -16.57 21.01 -1.25
N PRO A 48 -15.42 20.46 -0.82
CA PRO A 48 -14.17 20.54 -1.57
C PRO A 48 -14.22 19.68 -2.83
N GLU A 49 -13.46 20.08 -3.83
CA GLU A 49 -13.17 19.24 -4.99
C GLU A 49 -12.17 18.13 -4.62
N GLU A 50 -12.17 17.04 -5.39
CA GLU A 50 -11.31 15.88 -5.16
C GLU A 50 -9.81 16.26 -5.04
N ARG A 51 -9.35 17.22 -5.86
CA ARG A 51 -7.95 17.68 -5.82
C ARG A 51 -7.59 18.38 -4.51
N GLU A 52 -8.53 19.04 -3.86
CA GLU A 52 -8.30 19.69 -2.56
C GLU A 52 -8.17 18.64 -1.46
N ILE A 53 -8.98 17.59 -1.51
CA ILE A 53 -8.85 16.42 -0.64
C ILE A 53 -7.51 15.71 -0.86
N GLN A 54 -7.15 15.44 -2.12
CA GLN A 54 -5.88 14.82 -2.49
C GLN A 54 -4.70 15.60 -1.88
N ARG A 55 -4.65 16.92 -2.09
CA ARG A 55 -3.58 17.78 -1.57
C ARG A 55 -3.49 17.74 -0.05
N PHE A 56 -4.63 17.73 0.65
CA PHE A 56 -4.64 17.62 2.11
C PHE A 56 -4.05 16.28 2.56
N LEU A 57 -4.52 15.16 2.00
CA LEU A 57 -4.05 13.83 2.38
C LEU A 57 -2.57 13.59 2.05
N GLU A 58 -2.07 14.14 0.94
CA GLU A 58 -0.65 14.09 0.57
C GLU A 58 0.28 14.72 1.61
N LEU A 59 -0.20 15.71 2.37
CA LEU A 59 0.56 16.40 3.41
C LEU A 59 0.35 15.80 4.81
N HIS A 60 -0.65 14.93 4.96
CA HIS A 60 -1.03 14.29 6.23
C HIS A 60 -1.14 12.76 6.08
N PRO A 61 -0.05 12.05 5.78
CA PRO A 61 -0.11 10.62 5.43
C PRO A 61 -0.73 9.73 6.51
N ALA A 62 -0.68 10.13 7.78
CA ALA A 62 -1.33 9.43 8.89
C ALA A 62 -2.87 9.40 8.80
N MET A 63 -3.47 10.27 7.97
CA MET A 63 -4.92 10.27 7.67
C MET A 63 -5.32 9.19 6.66
N ILE A 64 -4.35 8.61 5.93
CA ILE A 64 -4.63 7.68 4.83
C ILE A 64 -4.75 6.25 5.39
N PRO A 65 -5.89 5.56 5.21
CA PRO A 65 -6.11 4.23 5.78
C PRO A 65 -5.19 3.18 5.15
N GLY A 66 -4.95 2.06 5.86
CA GLY A 66 -4.26 0.88 5.33
C GLY A 66 -2.79 0.71 5.74
N GLY A 67 -2.10 1.76 6.20
CA GLY A 67 -0.69 1.69 6.56
C GLY A 67 -0.35 0.79 7.76
N SER A 68 -1.34 0.34 8.54
CA SER A 68 -1.11 -0.32 9.84
C SER A 68 -1.99 -1.53 10.15
N GLY A 69 -2.46 -2.22 9.10
CA GLY A 69 -3.22 -3.47 9.24
C GLY A 69 -4.71 -3.30 9.58
N ASP A 70 -5.21 -2.08 9.51
CA ASP A 70 -6.63 -1.75 9.53
C ASP A 70 -7.37 -2.18 8.25
N ILE A 71 -6.64 -2.34 7.15
CA ILE A 71 -7.16 -2.82 5.87
C ILE A 71 -6.44 -4.11 5.47
N GLY A 72 -7.24 -5.15 5.22
CA GLY A 72 -6.76 -6.42 4.67
C GLY A 72 -5.82 -7.21 5.58
N PRO A 73 -5.32 -8.36 5.10
CA PRO A 73 -4.40 -9.18 5.85
C PRO A 73 -2.96 -8.63 5.80
N GLY A 74 -2.26 -8.77 6.91
CA GLY A 74 -0.80 -8.71 6.92
C GLY A 74 -0.18 -7.31 7.00
N GLY A 75 -0.84 -6.33 7.60
CA GLY A 75 -0.27 -5.00 7.83
C GLY A 75 0.51 -4.80 9.13
N HIS A 76 0.78 -5.85 9.92
CA HIS A 76 1.42 -5.72 11.24
C HIS A 76 2.92 -5.34 11.21
N HIS A 77 3.58 -5.38 10.04
CA HIS A 77 4.92 -4.79 9.89
C HIS A 77 4.90 -3.45 9.15
N GLY A 78 3.71 -2.89 8.86
CA GLY A 78 3.54 -1.65 8.12
C GLY A 78 4.11 -1.71 6.70
N SER A 79 4.31 -0.54 6.09
CA SER A 79 4.99 -0.40 4.80
C SER A 79 6.50 -0.21 4.94
N ASP A 80 7.22 -0.37 3.84
CA ASP A 80 8.63 0.02 3.78
C ASP A 80 8.77 1.54 4.04
N LEU A 81 9.68 1.92 4.95
CA LEU A 81 9.90 3.30 5.41
C LEU A 81 8.66 4.01 5.96
N MET A 82 7.62 3.28 6.36
CA MET A 82 6.33 3.86 6.73
C MET A 82 5.78 4.78 5.61
N ALA A 83 6.04 4.43 4.35
CA ALA A 83 5.71 5.25 3.20
C ALA A 83 4.37 4.88 2.54
N VAL A 84 3.64 5.90 2.11
CA VAL A 84 2.51 5.82 1.17
C VAL A 84 2.90 6.50 -0.14
N PHE A 85 2.56 5.90 -1.27
CA PHE A 85 2.75 6.53 -2.57
C PHE A 85 1.53 7.38 -2.92
N ARG A 86 1.75 8.61 -3.37
CA ARG A 86 0.71 9.42 -4.04
C ARG A 86 0.75 9.19 -5.55
N GLU A 87 -0.42 9.12 -6.17
CA GLU A 87 -0.61 8.98 -7.62
C GLU A 87 0.33 7.91 -8.26
N PRO A 88 0.51 6.70 -7.68
CA PRO A 88 1.44 5.72 -8.22
C PRO A 88 0.99 5.15 -9.56
N VAL A 89 1.79 5.37 -10.60
CA VAL A 89 1.53 4.79 -11.93
C VAL A 89 1.83 3.28 -11.97
N ILE A 90 0.79 2.47 -12.12
CA ILE A 90 0.88 1.02 -12.27
C ILE A 90 0.79 0.67 -13.77
N THR A 91 1.90 0.18 -14.33
CA THR A 91 2.04 -0.16 -15.76
C THR A 91 2.45 -1.61 -15.96
N GLY A 92 1.89 -2.24 -16.99
CA GLY A 92 2.17 -3.63 -17.34
C GLY A 92 1.33 -4.07 -18.54
N ARG A 93 1.01 -5.35 -18.62
CA ARG A 93 0.10 -5.86 -19.66
C ARG A 93 -1.30 -5.29 -19.46
N GLY A 94 -1.76 -4.46 -20.39
CA GLY A 94 -3.07 -3.81 -20.33
C GLY A 94 -2.98 -2.30 -20.37
N ARG A 95 -4.03 -1.64 -19.87
CA ARG A 95 -3.99 -0.21 -19.63
C ARG A 95 -3.17 0.09 -18.38
N ALA A 96 -2.61 1.29 -18.33
CA ALA A 96 -2.00 1.83 -17.13
C ALA A 96 -3.08 2.36 -16.18
N PHE A 97 -2.76 2.38 -14.90
CA PHE A 97 -3.62 2.88 -13.83
C PHE A 97 -2.84 3.79 -12.91
N GLU A 98 -3.54 4.69 -12.25
CA GLU A 98 -2.97 5.63 -11.29
C GLU A 98 -3.98 5.74 -10.14
N PRO A 99 -3.89 4.88 -9.11
CA PRO A 99 -4.63 5.08 -7.86
C PRO A 99 -4.22 6.41 -7.23
N ASP A 100 -5.09 7.02 -6.44
CA ASP A 100 -4.75 8.26 -5.72
C ASP A 100 -3.67 8.04 -4.67
N PHE A 101 -3.77 6.92 -3.95
CA PHE A 101 -2.75 6.48 -2.99
C PHE A 101 -2.50 4.98 -3.04
N MET A 102 -1.31 4.58 -2.60
CA MET A 102 -0.99 3.18 -2.38
C MET A 102 -0.04 2.96 -1.21
N TRP A 103 -0.46 2.10 -0.28
CA TRP A 103 0.46 1.48 0.67
C TRP A 103 0.99 0.16 0.10
N VAL A 104 2.25 -0.17 0.41
CA VAL A 104 2.79 -1.52 0.18
C VAL A 104 3.19 -2.11 1.52
N THR A 105 2.24 -2.77 2.18
CA THR A 105 2.46 -3.33 3.50
C THR A 105 2.94 -4.77 3.44
N ARG A 106 3.48 -5.26 4.56
CA ARG A 106 4.07 -6.59 4.63
C ARG A 106 3.79 -7.30 5.95
N SER A 107 3.70 -8.62 5.85
CA SER A 107 3.67 -9.56 6.97
C SER A 107 4.71 -10.65 6.74
N SER A 108 4.94 -11.50 7.74
CA SER A 108 5.79 -12.69 7.59
C SER A 108 5.45 -13.55 6.35
N GLY A 109 4.18 -13.59 5.94
CA GLY A 109 3.71 -14.44 4.85
C GLY A 109 3.31 -13.72 3.55
N LEU A 110 3.05 -12.41 3.55
CA LEU A 110 2.43 -11.71 2.42
C LEU A 110 3.06 -10.33 2.15
N ILE A 111 2.97 -9.90 0.90
CA ILE A 111 3.04 -8.50 0.50
C ILE A 111 1.62 -8.05 0.11
N THR A 112 1.17 -6.94 0.68
CA THR A 112 -0.20 -6.45 0.54
C THR A 112 -0.16 -5.02 -0.01
N PRO A 113 -0.24 -4.84 -1.35
CA PRO A 113 -0.55 -3.56 -1.95
C PRO A 113 -1.97 -3.14 -1.55
N ILE A 114 -2.14 -1.93 -1.04
CA ILE A 114 -3.45 -1.38 -0.69
C ILE A 114 -3.63 -0.16 -1.58
N LEU A 115 -4.43 -0.31 -2.64
CA LEU A 115 -4.70 0.74 -3.61
C LEU A 115 -5.94 1.49 -3.15
N ILE A 116 -5.87 2.82 -3.18
CA ILE A 116 -6.90 3.70 -2.62
C ILE A 116 -7.34 4.65 -3.72
N GLU A 117 -8.63 4.63 -4.01
CA GLU A 117 -9.32 5.64 -4.80
C GLU A 117 -10.05 6.59 -3.85
N ILE A 118 -9.92 7.89 -4.09
CA ILE A 118 -10.73 8.93 -3.48
C ILE A 118 -11.63 9.55 -4.55
N GLU A 119 -12.80 9.99 -4.12
CA GLU A 119 -13.75 10.68 -4.97
C GLU A 119 -14.15 12.02 -4.35
N LYS A 120 -14.81 12.92 -5.07
CA LYS A 120 -15.26 14.17 -4.39
C LYS A 120 -16.27 13.87 -3.26
N PRO A 121 -16.21 14.54 -2.10
CA PRO A 121 -17.13 14.25 -0.99
C PRO A 121 -18.60 14.51 -1.31
N SER A 122 -18.89 15.40 -2.27
CA SER A 122 -20.26 15.74 -2.69
C SER A 122 -20.94 14.68 -3.57
N LYS A 123 -20.20 13.66 -4.03
CA LYS A 123 -20.77 12.56 -4.80
C LYS A 123 -21.71 11.72 -3.93
N ARG A 124 -22.85 11.32 -4.53
CA ARG A 124 -23.85 10.49 -3.86
C ARG A 124 -23.64 9.02 -4.18
N TRP A 125 -23.73 8.17 -3.17
CA TRP A 125 -23.74 6.73 -3.31
C TRP A 125 -25.01 6.27 -4.04
N PHE A 126 -26.16 6.85 -3.68
CA PHE A 126 -27.46 6.42 -4.17
C PHE A 126 -28.29 7.56 -4.76
N LEU A 127 -29.05 7.23 -5.80
CA LEU A 127 -30.15 8.05 -6.28
C LEU A 127 -31.29 8.06 -5.26
N ARG A 128 -32.22 9.02 -5.35
CA ARG A 128 -33.39 9.12 -4.46
C ARG A 128 -34.26 7.85 -4.41
N ASN A 129 -34.21 7.02 -5.46
CA ASN A 129 -34.92 5.74 -5.51
C ASN A 129 -34.10 4.56 -4.96
N GLY A 130 -33.01 4.83 -4.24
CA GLY A 130 -32.15 3.83 -3.61
C GLY A 130 -31.28 3.01 -4.56
N ARG A 131 -31.27 3.31 -5.87
CA ARG A 131 -30.34 2.67 -6.81
C ARG A 131 -28.95 3.32 -6.73
N PRO A 132 -27.85 2.57 -6.89
CA PRO A 132 -26.52 3.17 -6.93
C PRO A 132 -26.43 4.26 -8.01
N SER A 133 -25.67 5.32 -7.74
CA SER A 133 -25.40 6.36 -8.74
C SER A 133 -24.49 5.83 -9.84
N ALA A 134 -24.53 6.48 -11.00
CA ALA A 134 -23.61 6.16 -12.10
C ALA A 134 -22.16 6.48 -11.72
N GLU A 135 -21.94 7.58 -10.99
CA GLU A 135 -20.62 7.98 -10.50
C GLU A 135 -20.04 6.93 -9.53
N PHE A 136 -20.85 6.41 -8.59
CA PHE A 136 -20.40 5.35 -7.69
C PHE A 136 -20.09 4.08 -8.46
N THR A 137 -20.95 3.71 -9.41
CA THR A 137 -20.72 2.51 -10.24
C THR A 137 -19.41 2.61 -11.02
N GLN A 138 -19.08 3.79 -11.55
CA GLN A 138 -17.82 4.05 -12.26
C GLN A 138 -16.61 3.95 -11.32
N ALA A 139 -16.66 4.61 -10.15
CA ALA A 139 -15.59 4.54 -9.16
C ALA A 139 -15.35 3.11 -8.68
N HIS A 140 -16.42 2.35 -8.43
CA HIS A 140 -16.34 0.95 -8.05
C HIS A 140 -15.71 0.08 -9.16
N ASP A 141 -16.04 0.34 -10.42
CA ASP A 141 -15.46 -0.39 -11.55
C ASP A 141 -13.95 -0.16 -11.71
N GLN A 142 -13.44 1.00 -11.27
CA GLN A 142 -11.98 1.23 -11.22
C GLN A 142 -11.26 0.22 -10.31
N LEU A 143 -11.87 -0.18 -9.18
CA LEU A 143 -11.32 -1.21 -8.31
C LEU A 143 -11.27 -2.57 -9.02
N ASN A 144 -12.31 -2.89 -9.80
CA ASN A 144 -12.36 -4.11 -10.60
C ASN A 144 -11.26 -4.13 -11.67
N ASP A 145 -11.02 -2.98 -12.29
CA ASP A 145 -9.95 -2.83 -13.26
C ASP A 145 -8.56 -3.10 -12.64
N TRP A 146 -8.30 -2.60 -11.43
CA TRP A 146 -7.04 -2.88 -10.73
C TRP A 146 -6.90 -4.36 -10.36
N ARG A 147 -7.98 -4.99 -9.89
CA ARG A 147 -8.00 -6.43 -9.64
C ARG A 147 -7.70 -7.22 -10.91
N SER A 148 -8.32 -6.83 -12.02
CA SER A 148 -8.04 -7.41 -13.34
C SER A 148 -6.57 -7.24 -13.71
N TRP A 149 -5.98 -6.06 -13.48
CA TRP A 149 -4.57 -5.82 -13.73
C TRP A 149 -3.65 -6.75 -12.95
N PHE A 150 -3.85 -6.93 -11.63
CA PHE A 150 -3.04 -7.83 -10.82
C PHE A 150 -3.20 -9.31 -11.19
N SER A 151 -4.35 -9.70 -11.75
CA SER A 151 -4.60 -11.08 -12.16
C SER A 151 -3.86 -11.51 -13.44
N ARG A 152 -3.26 -10.56 -14.16
CA ARG A 152 -2.57 -10.82 -15.44
C ARG A 152 -1.14 -11.30 -15.22
N ASP A 153 -0.75 -12.31 -15.98
CA ASP A 153 0.59 -12.88 -15.95
C ASP A 153 1.68 -11.83 -16.18
N GLY A 154 2.66 -11.79 -15.27
CA GLY A 154 3.81 -10.89 -15.31
C GLY A 154 3.60 -9.56 -14.59
N ASN A 155 2.36 -9.08 -14.41
CA ASN A 155 2.10 -7.79 -13.76
C ASN A 155 2.55 -7.77 -12.29
N ALA A 156 2.38 -8.88 -11.58
CA ALA A 156 2.89 -9.01 -10.21
C ALA A 156 4.41 -8.88 -10.11
N ALA A 157 5.18 -9.32 -11.12
CA ALA A 157 6.63 -9.15 -11.14
C ALA A 157 7.01 -7.69 -11.40
N LEU A 158 6.37 -7.04 -12.37
CA LEU A 158 6.56 -5.61 -12.67
C LEU A 158 6.25 -4.73 -11.46
N PHE A 159 5.18 -5.05 -10.74
CA PHE A 159 4.83 -4.35 -9.50
C PHE A 159 5.96 -4.43 -8.47
N ARG A 160 6.52 -5.63 -8.26
CA ARG A 160 7.59 -5.85 -7.28
C ARG A 160 8.85 -5.08 -7.65
N ASP A 161 9.25 -5.16 -8.91
CA ASP A 161 10.47 -4.48 -9.38
C ASP A 161 10.36 -2.96 -9.18
N LYS A 162 9.15 -2.41 -9.34
CA LYS A 162 8.92 -0.97 -9.18
C LYS A 162 8.76 -0.54 -7.73
N TYR A 163 7.98 -1.26 -6.91
CA TYR A 163 7.53 -0.78 -5.61
C TYR A 163 8.17 -1.47 -4.40
N LEU A 164 8.91 -2.58 -4.57
CA LEU A 164 9.69 -3.22 -3.49
C LEU A 164 11.17 -2.86 -3.58
N PHE A 165 11.46 -1.57 -3.40
CA PHE A 165 12.76 -0.97 -3.72
C PHE A 165 13.85 -1.12 -2.64
N LEU A 166 13.49 -1.49 -1.39
CA LEU A 166 14.47 -1.65 -0.31
C LEU A 166 15.01 -3.07 -0.21
N GLU A 167 14.14 -4.08 -0.23
CA GLU A 167 14.52 -5.42 0.15
C GLU A 167 14.05 -6.49 -0.83
N ARG A 168 15.01 -7.14 -1.50
CA ARG A 168 14.76 -8.33 -2.33
C ARG A 168 14.28 -9.54 -1.51
N LYS A 169 14.35 -9.47 -0.17
CA LYS A 169 14.05 -10.60 0.72
C LYS A 169 12.59 -11.03 0.73
N TYR A 170 11.71 -10.24 0.12
CA TYR A 170 10.26 -10.51 0.06
C TYR A 170 9.73 -10.85 -1.33
N MET A 171 10.62 -11.00 -2.32
CA MET A 171 10.22 -11.24 -3.71
C MET A 171 9.45 -12.56 -3.92
N ASN A 172 9.64 -13.53 -3.02
CA ASN A 172 8.99 -14.83 -3.05
C ASN A 172 7.64 -14.89 -2.30
N ARG A 173 7.26 -13.85 -1.55
CA ARG A 173 6.00 -13.83 -0.80
C ARG A 173 4.82 -13.56 -1.72
N PRO A 174 3.66 -14.23 -1.59
CA PRO A 174 2.48 -13.92 -2.38
C PRO A 174 2.09 -12.45 -2.30
N LEU A 175 1.64 -11.90 -3.44
CA LEU A 175 1.06 -10.56 -3.54
C LEU A 175 -0.45 -10.68 -3.36
N LYS A 176 -1.01 -10.00 -2.35
CA LYS A 176 -2.45 -9.99 -2.10
C LYS A 176 -2.96 -8.55 -2.08
N PRO A 177 -3.35 -7.98 -3.24
CA PRO A 177 -3.82 -6.60 -3.28
C PRO A 177 -5.13 -6.44 -2.50
N GLN A 178 -5.35 -5.23 -1.98
CA GLN A 178 -6.57 -4.76 -1.35
C GLN A 178 -6.97 -3.44 -2.00
N PHE A 179 -8.26 -3.14 -2.00
CA PHE A 179 -8.81 -2.00 -2.71
C PHE A 179 -9.69 -1.17 -1.79
N VAL A 180 -9.42 0.12 -1.69
CA VAL A 180 -10.18 1.03 -0.84
C VAL A 180 -10.82 2.08 -1.72
N LEU A 181 -12.11 2.32 -1.51
CA LEU A 181 -12.82 3.45 -2.11
C LEU A 181 -13.31 4.38 -0.99
N ILE A 182 -12.83 5.62 -1.02
CA ILE A 182 -13.27 6.69 -0.14
C ILE A 182 -14.20 7.61 -0.93
N TYR A 183 -15.48 7.59 -0.58
CA TYR A 183 -16.52 8.16 -1.43
C TYR A 183 -17.63 8.80 -0.60
N GLY A 184 -18.08 9.98 -1.00
CA GLY A 184 -19.23 10.65 -0.40
C GLY A 184 -19.09 11.02 1.09
N ARG A 185 -20.10 11.71 1.61
CA ARG A 185 -20.24 12.03 3.03
C ARG A 185 -21.09 10.97 3.74
N GLU A 186 -20.86 10.82 5.04
CA GLU A 186 -21.69 10.04 5.95
C GLU A 186 -23.11 10.62 6.08
N SER A 187 -23.26 11.93 5.92
CA SER A 187 -24.54 12.64 6.03
C SER A 187 -25.58 12.21 4.99
N GLU A 188 -25.19 11.57 3.87
CA GLU A 188 -26.15 10.95 2.95
C GLU A 188 -26.98 9.87 3.66
N PHE A 189 -26.40 9.20 4.64
CA PHE A 189 -27.01 8.10 5.37
C PHE A 189 -27.67 8.54 6.68
N GLU A 190 -27.81 9.84 6.91
CA GLU A 190 -28.59 10.38 8.03
C GLU A 190 -30.04 10.60 7.61
N TYR A 191 -30.93 10.84 8.58
CA TYR A 191 -32.36 11.07 8.30
C TYR A 191 -32.58 12.27 7.35
N GLU A 192 -31.72 13.28 7.43
CA GLU A 192 -31.75 14.47 6.58
C GLU A 192 -31.01 14.27 5.23
N GLY A 193 -30.38 13.11 5.02
CA GLY A 193 -29.58 12.77 3.83
C GLY A 193 -30.37 12.55 2.53
N GLY A 194 -31.68 12.77 2.57
CA GLY A 194 -32.55 12.76 1.40
C GLY A 194 -32.99 11.37 0.94
N HIS A 195 -32.97 10.39 1.85
CA HIS A 195 -33.40 9.01 1.60
C HIS A 195 -34.48 8.58 2.62
N ALA A 196 -35.47 7.81 2.17
CA ALA A 196 -36.58 7.38 3.02
C ALA A 196 -36.16 6.34 4.08
N ASN A 197 -35.15 5.51 3.79
CA ASN A 197 -34.59 4.54 4.72
C ASN A 197 -33.05 4.54 4.63
N PRO A 198 -32.37 5.38 5.41
CA PRO A 198 -30.92 5.50 5.35
C PRO A 198 -30.17 4.24 5.82
N ASP A 199 -30.71 3.52 6.80
CA ASP A 199 -30.09 2.30 7.35
C ASP A 199 -30.05 1.16 6.31
N ASP A 200 -31.13 0.98 5.55
CA ASP A 200 -31.16 0.03 4.43
C ASP A 200 -30.08 0.35 3.38
N LEU A 201 -29.80 1.63 3.15
CA LEU A 201 -28.77 2.06 2.20
C LEU A 201 -27.36 1.83 2.73
N ARG A 202 -27.11 2.02 4.04
CA ARG A 202 -25.84 1.63 4.67
C ARG A 202 -25.58 0.14 4.48
N TYR A 203 -26.58 -0.69 4.79
CA TYR A 203 -26.50 -2.13 4.61
C TYR A 203 -26.28 -2.50 3.12
N LYS A 204 -27.02 -1.86 2.21
CA LYS A 204 -26.88 -2.08 0.77
C LYS A 204 -25.51 -1.69 0.23
N ARG A 205 -24.92 -0.59 0.70
CA ARG A 205 -23.55 -0.17 0.37
C ARG A 205 -22.56 -1.26 0.77
N ASP A 206 -22.70 -1.78 1.98
CA ASP A 206 -21.77 -2.78 2.50
C ASP A 206 -21.87 -4.12 1.76
N LEU A 207 -23.07 -4.49 1.29
CA LEU A 207 -23.28 -5.66 0.42
C LEU A 207 -22.74 -5.50 -1.01
N GLN A 208 -22.43 -4.27 -1.45
CA GLN A 208 -21.85 -4.03 -2.79
C GLN A 208 -20.34 -4.23 -2.85
N ARG A 209 -19.68 -4.37 -1.69
CA ARG A 209 -18.24 -4.63 -1.63
C ARG A 209 -17.92 -5.96 -2.30
N GLY A 210 -16.97 -5.92 -3.22
CA GLY A 210 -16.32 -7.09 -3.78
C GLY A 210 -15.33 -7.72 -2.80
N PRO A 211 -14.68 -8.83 -3.22
CA PRO A 211 -13.59 -9.42 -2.47
C PRO A 211 -12.43 -8.44 -2.29
N ASP A 212 -11.85 -8.42 -1.08
CA ASP A 212 -10.69 -7.60 -0.73
C ASP A 212 -10.94 -6.07 -0.87
N GLU A 213 -12.21 -5.65 -0.77
CA GLU A 213 -12.61 -4.23 -0.84
C GLU A 213 -13.01 -3.65 0.52
N ALA A 214 -12.67 -2.39 0.73
CA ALA A 214 -13.18 -1.56 1.82
C ALA A 214 -13.80 -0.29 1.26
N PHE A 215 -15.01 0.02 1.72
CA PHE A 215 -15.68 1.29 1.44
C PHE A 215 -15.65 2.18 2.67
N MET A 216 -15.32 3.45 2.47
CA MET A 216 -15.27 4.46 3.51
C MET A 216 -15.93 5.75 3.02
N THR A 217 -16.54 6.50 3.93
CA THR A 217 -16.91 7.90 3.70
C THR A 217 -15.75 8.79 4.16
N PHE A 218 -15.70 10.03 3.67
CA PHE A 218 -14.65 10.98 4.10
C PHE A 218 -14.67 11.26 5.62
N ASP A 219 -15.84 11.16 6.24
CA ASP A 219 -16.04 11.33 7.69
C ASP A 219 -15.38 10.21 8.52
N ALA A 220 -15.14 9.04 7.91
CA ALA A 220 -14.51 7.92 8.60
C ALA A 220 -12.98 8.07 8.71
N LEU A 221 -12.38 8.99 7.95
CA LEU A 221 -10.94 9.21 7.98
C LEU A 221 -10.52 9.91 9.27
N ARG A 222 -9.42 9.43 9.85
CA ARG A 222 -8.84 9.95 11.08
C ARG A 222 -7.35 9.63 11.12
N PRO A 223 -6.54 10.48 11.78
CA PRO A 223 -5.11 10.24 11.85
C PRO A 223 -4.86 9.00 12.72
N ARG A 224 -3.93 8.13 12.30
CA ARG A 224 -3.58 6.91 13.03
C ARG A 224 -2.18 6.97 13.62
N TYR A 225 -2.06 6.66 14.91
CA TYR A 225 -0.83 6.80 15.67
C TYR A 225 0.32 5.92 15.15
N ASP A 226 -0.01 4.71 14.74
CA ASP A 226 0.89 3.76 14.09
C ASP A 226 1.48 4.29 12.76
N GLN A 227 0.86 5.30 12.16
CA GLN A 227 1.33 6.01 10.97
C GLN A 227 1.86 7.41 11.31
N SER A 228 2.05 7.75 12.60
CA SER A 228 2.59 9.04 13.03
C SER A 228 3.96 9.33 12.42
N ASN A 229 4.76 8.29 12.16
CA ASN A 229 6.07 8.42 11.53
C ASN A 229 6.08 8.16 10.02
N SER A 230 4.97 8.40 9.32
CA SER A 230 4.85 8.11 7.89
C SER A 230 5.34 9.25 6.98
N MET A 231 5.58 8.89 5.72
CA MET A 231 5.93 9.81 4.63
C MET A 231 5.03 9.57 3.43
N THR A 232 4.73 10.64 2.70
CA THR A 232 4.19 10.54 1.35
C THR A 232 5.35 10.52 0.37
N LEU A 233 5.34 9.58 -0.57
CA LEU A 233 6.34 9.43 -1.63
C LEU A 233 5.71 9.60 -3.01
N THR A 234 6.49 10.10 -3.96
CA THR A 234 6.17 10.04 -5.39
C THR A 234 7.11 9.05 -6.06
N MET A 235 6.58 8.15 -6.89
CA MET A 235 7.40 7.25 -7.69
C MET A 235 7.71 7.89 -9.04
N THR A 236 8.95 8.32 -9.25
CA THR A 236 9.41 8.90 -10.52
C THR A 236 10.04 7.82 -11.42
N VAL A 237 10.56 8.23 -12.57
CA VAL A 237 11.32 7.33 -13.46
C VAL A 237 12.70 6.98 -12.88
N GLU A 238 13.24 7.82 -12.00
CA GLU A 238 14.56 7.63 -11.37
C GLU A 238 14.46 6.84 -10.06
N GLY A 239 13.27 6.83 -9.44
CA GLY A 239 13.00 6.07 -8.23
C GLY A 239 11.97 6.77 -7.35
N PRO A 240 11.80 6.30 -6.10
CA PRO A 240 10.96 6.98 -5.13
C PRO A 240 11.62 8.27 -4.64
N GLU A 241 10.85 9.34 -4.54
CA GLU A 241 11.23 10.62 -3.96
C GLU A 241 10.28 10.99 -2.82
N VAL A 242 10.79 11.66 -1.79
CA VAL A 242 9.92 12.12 -0.69
C VAL A 242 9.06 13.29 -1.18
N PHE A 243 7.75 13.19 -0.96
CA PHE A 243 6.81 14.26 -1.21
C PHE A 243 6.57 15.08 0.06
N ALA A 244 6.23 14.44 1.17
CA ALA A 244 6.00 15.12 2.44
C ALA A 244 6.26 14.18 3.61
N PHE A 245 6.54 14.77 4.76
CA PHE A 245 6.69 14.08 6.04
C PHE A 245 5.46 14.33 6.90
N SER A 246 5.05 13.31 7.67
CA SER A 246 4.13 13.51 8.78
C SER A 246 4.68 14.56 9.76
N PRO A 247 3.87 15.47 10.32
CA PRO A 247 4.34 16.47 11.29
C PRO A 247 5.01 15.87 12.53
N THR A 248 4.64 14.65 12.89
CA THR A 248 5.19 13.89 14.01
C THR A 248 6.41 13.04 13.64
N TYR A 249 6.93 13.18 12.40
CA TYR A 249 8.03 12.37 11.91
C TYR A 249 9.31 12.55 12.75
N GLY A 250 9.95 11.44 13.08
CA GLY A 250 11.22 11.33 13.79
C GLY A 250 12.20 10.47 13.00
N THR A 251 13.49 10.75 13.16
CA THR A 251 14.58 10.03 12.49
C THR A 251 15.34 9.16 13.47
N GLY A 252 15.90 8.06 12.97
CA GLY A 252 16.68 7.10 13.74
C GLY A 252 17.64 6.30 12.86
N PRO A 253 18.45 5.41 13.46
CA PRO A 253 19.40 4.59 12.71
C PRO A 253 18.78 3.76 11.58
N ASP A 254 17.52 3.38 11.73
CA ASP A 254 16.72 2.62 10.76
C ASP A 254 16.39 3.40 9.48
N VAL A 255 16.49 4.73 9.51
CA VAL A 255 16.23 5.59 8.34
C VAL A 255 17.38 5.56 7.33
N GLY A 256 18.60 5.20 7.73
CA GLY A 256 19.81 5.36 6.90
C GLY A 256 19.75 4.71 5.52
N GLU A 257 19.23 3.48 5.43
CA GLU A 257 19.05 2.80 4.14
C GLU A 257 18.02 3.51 3.25
N GLY A 258 16.90 3.94 3.83
CA GLY A 258 15.90 4.74 3.12
C GLY A 258 16.46 6.06 2.64
N ALA A 259 17.23 6.76 3.48
CA ALA A 259 17.83 8.05 3.15
C ALA A 259 18.86 7.97 2.00
N LEU A 260 19.56 6.83 1.85
CA LEU A 260 20.42 6.60 0.68
C LEU A 260 19.63 6.54 -0.63
N ILE A 261 18.47 5.89 -0.61
CA ILE A 261 17.65 5.69 -1.80
C ILE A 261 16.82 6.93 -2.12
N LEU A 262 16.20 7.52 -1.11
CA LEU A 262 15.26 8.64 -1.24
C LEU A 262 15.95 10.00 -1.45
N GLY A 263 17.26 10.08 -1.27
CA GLY A 263 18.02 11.28 -1.62
C GLY A 263 17.96 12.41 -0.59
N ASP A 264 17.82 13.64 -1.07
CA ASP A 264 17.78 14.88 -0.27
C ASP A 264 16.33 15.20 0.15
N PRO A 265 16.04 15.38 1.46
CA PRO A 265 14.69 15.61 1.95
C PRO A 265 14.24 17.08 1.87
N SER A 266 15.10 18.01 1.45
CA SER A 266 14.91 19.46 1.65
C SER A 266 13.59 19.98 1.06
N GLU A 267 13.26 19.63 -0.18
CA GLU A 267 12.01 20.09 -0.82
C GLU A 267 10.76 19.47 -0.21
N ALA A 268 10.85 18.24 0.32
CA ALA A 268 9.75 17.61 1.03
C ALA A 268 9.51 18.26 2.40
N LEU A 269 10.58 18.58 3.14
CA LEU A 269 10.49 19.26 4.43
C LEU A 269 9.87 20.65 4.28
N LYS A 270 10.25 21.41 3.26
CA LYS A 270 9.65 22.72 2.95
C LYS A 270 8.15 22.64 2.71
N ARG A 271 7.68 21.56 2.06
CA ARG A 271 6.25 21.33 1.78
C ARG A 271 5.47 20.80 2.97
N SER A 272 6.14 20.13 3.91
CA SER A 272 5.49 19.48 5.05
C SER A 272 4.83 20.51 5.97
N GLU A 273 3.59 20.27 6.38
CA GLU A 273 2.84 21.19 7.22
C GLU A 273 3.06 20.93 8.72
N MET A 274 2.63 21.87 9.56
CA MET A 274 2.63 21.73 11.03
C MET A 274 4.00 21.42 11.66
N MET A 275 5.08 21.78 10.97
CA MET A 275 6.45 21.78 11.49
C MET A 275 6.97 23.21 11.59
N THR A 276 7.76 23.50 12.62
CA THR A 276 8.51 24.77 12.69
C THR A 276 9.74 24.72 11.77
N GLU A 277 10.32 25.87 11.47
CA GLU A 277 11.52 25.92 10.63
C GLU A 277 12.73 25.27 11.30
N GLU A 278 12.88 25.44 12.60
CA GLU A 278 13.93 24.79 13.40
C GLU A 278 13.78 23.26 13.33
N ARG A 279 12.54 22.77 13.38
CA ARG A 279 12.26 21.33 13.26
C ARG A 279 12.60 20.79 11.87
N ARG A 280 12.26 21.52 10.79
CA ARG A 280 12.65 21.14 9.42
C ARG A 280 14.17 21.07 9.28
N ALA A 281 14.88 22.10 9.71
CA ALA A 281 16.34 22.17 9.64
C ALA A 281 17.00 21.01 10.42
N TYR A 282 16.48 20.71 11.61
CA TYR A 282 16.91 19.57 12.40
C TYR A 282 16.70 18.23 11.66
N LEU A 283 15.51 18.00 11.10
CA LEU A 283 15.23 16.77 10.36
C LEU A 283 16.12 16.61 9.13
N ALA A 284 16.36 17.69 8.36
CA ALA A 284 17.26 17.67 7.22
C ALA A 284 18.69 17.28 7.63
N SER A 285 19.21 17.88 8.71
CA SER A 285 20.53 17.56 9.25
C SER A 285 20.63 16.10 9.68
N ARG A 286 19.67 15.61 10.48
CA ARG A 286 19.66 14.22 10.96
C ARG A 286 19.47 13.21 9.84
N TRP A 287 18.67 13.52 8.82
CA TRP A 287 18.52 12.68 7.65
C TRP A 287 19.85 12.49 6.91
N MET A 288 20.57 13.59 6.67
CA MET A 288 21.88 13.55 6.02
C MET A 288 22.93 12.82 6.87
N TYR A 289 22.89 13.00 8.19
CA TYR A 289 23.70 12.22 9.12
C TYR A 289 23.47 10.71 8.95
N TRP A 290 22.20 10.26 8.98
CA TRP A 290 21.87 8.84 8.86
C TRP A 290 22.21 8.27 7.48
N LYS A 291 22.02 9.06 6.42
CA LYS A 291 22.45 8.73 5.07
C LYS A 291 23.95 8.47 4.99
N GLN A 292 24.76 9.37 5.56
CA GLN A 292 26.21 9.26 5.57
C GLN A 292 26.67 8.07 6.42
N HIS A 293 26.10 7.90 7.61
CA HIS A 293 26.38 6.77 8.49
C HIS A 293 26.14 5.42 7.79
N GLU A 294 25.03 5.29 7.05
CA GLU A 294 24.75 4.07 6.27
C GLU A 294 25.74 3.88 5.11
N ALA A 295 26.14 4.96 4.42
CA ALA A 295 27.16 4.90 3.37
C ALA A 295 28.50 4.36 3.92
N ASP A 296 28.94 4.89 5.06
CA ASP A 296 30.19 4.49 5.71
C ASP A 296 30.13 3.04 6.19
N ARG A 297 29.00 2.62 6.76
CA ARG A 297 28.75 1.23 7.15
C ARG A 297 28.85 0.27 5.96
N ARG A 298 28.28 0.62 4.80
CA ARG A 298 28.38 -0.19 3.57
C ARG A 298 29.82 -0.26 3.05
N ALA A 299 30.53 0.87 3.03
CA ALA A 299 31.92 0.94 2.58
C ALA A 299 32.85 0.06 3.45
N GLN A 300 32.69 0.09 4.77
CA GLN A 300 33.46 -0.74 5.69
C GLN A 300 33.16 -2.24 5.52
N SER A 301 31.90 -2.62 5.30
CA SER A 301 31.50 -4.00 5.02
C SER A 301 32.18 -4.56 3.77
N LEU A 302 32.31 -3.74 2.72
CA LEU A 302 33.03 -4.12 1.49
C LEU A 302 34.55 -4.24 1.72
N ALA A 303 35.16 -3.29 2.42
CA ALA A 303 36.59 -3.32 2.75
C ALA A 303 36.96 -4.49 3.68
N GLY A 304 36.06 -4.90 4.57
CA GLY A 304 36.22 -6.08 5.42
C GLY A 304 36.21 -7.40 4.64
N ARG A 305 35.33 -7.52 3.63
CA ARG A 305 35.28 -8.70 2.75
C ARG A 305 36.50 -8.80 1.83
N GLY A 306 37.08 -7.69 1.41
CA GLY A 306 38.31 -7.66 0.60
C GLY A 306 39.56 -8.17 1.34
N ARG A 307 39.57 -8.14 2.67
CA ARG A 307 40.70 -8.64 3.50
C ARG A 307 40.61 -10.12 3.87
N ALA A 308 39.51 -10.81 3.52
CA ALA A 308 39.29 -12.21 3.83
C ALA A 308 39.77 -13.19 2.74
N TRP A 309 40.33 -12.71 1.62
CA TRP A 309 40.97 -13.59 0.63
C TRP A 309 42.46 -13.75 0.94
N ARG A 310 42.82 -14.83 1.66
CA ARG A 310 44.19 -15.36 1.68
C ARG A 310 44.33 -16.34 0.52
N PRO A 311 45.14 -16.07 -0.52
CA PRO A 311 45.55 -17.12 -1.43
C PRO A 311 46.50 -18.06 -0.67
N GLY A 312 46.22 -19.37 -0.70
CA GLY A 312 47.16 -20.37 -0.23
C GLY A 312 46.60 -21.30 0.83
N VAL A 313 45.77 -22.24 0.40
CA VAL A 313 45.94 -23.64 0.82
C VAL A 313 45.96 -24.44 -0.47
N GLU A 314 47.17 -24.81 -0.91
CA GLU A 314 47.38 -25.81 -1.95
C GLU A 314 46.67 -27.10 -1.52
N TYR A 315 45.62 -27.47 -2.26
CA TYR A 315 45.12 -28.84 -2.21
C TYR A 315 45.95 -29.64 -3.20
N SER A 316 46.94 -30.38 -2.68
CA SER A 316 47.78 -31.28 -3.46
C SER A 316 46.94 -32.31 -4.20
N GLU A 317 47.20 -32.45 -5.49
CA GLU A 317 46.69 -33.48 -6.37
C GLU A 317 46.93 -34.89 -5.80
N ARG A 318 45.86 -35.59 -5.40
CA ARG A 318 45.79 -37.06 -5.47
C ARG A 318 44.39 -37.51 -5.87
N SER A 319 44.16 -37.51 -7.18
CA SER A 319 43.30 -38.48 -7.88
C SER A 319 44.27 -39.34 -8.71
N ALA A 320 44.14 -40.64 -8.94
CA ALA A 320 43.00 -41.53 -8.92
C ALA A 320 43.50 -42.98 -8.82
N ALA A 321 42.81 -43.81 -8.04
CA ALA A 321 42.88 -45.26 -8.21
C ALA A 321 41.47 -45.79 -8.42
N ARG A 322 41.21 -46.26 -9.64
CA ARG A 322 40.01 -46.97 -10.08
C ARG A 322 39.80 -48.24 -9.25
N ARG A 323 38.54 -48.60 -8.95
CA ARG A 323 37.97 -49.96 -9.05
C ARG A 323 36.45 -49.96 -8.70
N PRO A 324 35.68 -51.01 -9.07
CA PRO A 324 34.68 -50.90 -10.12
C PRO A 324 33.22 -51.06 -9.65
N LEU A 325 32.31 -50.80 -10.59
CA LEU A 325 30.88 -51.08 -10.56
C LEU A 325 30.56 -52.51 -10.08
N GLY A 326 29.87 -52.61 -8.95
CA GLY A 326 29.16 -53.79 -8.51
C GLY A 326 27.66 -53.52 -8.57
N SER A 327 26.97 -54.29 -9.40
CA SER A 327 25.52 -54.37 -9.49
C SER A 327 24.93 -55.08 -8.27
N THR A 328 23.72 -54.66 -7.91
CA THR A 328 22.62 -55.39 -7.26
C THR A 328 21.64 -54.28 -6.83
N ALA A 329 20.33 -54.43 -6.75
CA ALA A 329 19.34 -55.37 -7.20
C ALA A 329 18.02 -54.75 -6.71
N ARG A 330 16.94 -54.99 -7.44
CA ARG A 330 15.59 -54.51 -7.15
C ARG A 330 15.17 -54.76 -5.70
N ASN A 331 14.37 -53.85 -5.15
CA ASN A 331 13.30 -54.22 -4.24
C ASN A 331 12.14 -53.24 -4.39
N ASP A 332 11.20 -53.64 -5.26
CA ASP A 332 9.81 -53.23 -5.20
C ASP A 332 9.18 -53.78 -3.92
N LYS A 333 8.59 -52.92 -3.09
CA LYS A 333 7.42 -53.27 -2.28
C LYS A 333 6.46 -52.08 -2.18
N PRO A 334 5.15 -52.30 -2.40
CA PRO A 334 4.15 -51.24 -2.48
C PRO A 334 3.29 -51.09 -1.21
N MET A 335 2.48 -50.01 -1.22
CA MET A 335 1.22 -49.77 -0.47
C MET A 335 1.32 -49.35 1.02
N PRO A 336 0.32 -48.64 1.61
CA PRO A 336 -1.08 -48.58 1.18
C PRO A 336 -1.83 -47.23 1.16
N THR A 337 -2.94 -47.35 0.45
CA THR A 337 -4.15 -46.56 0.24
C THR A 337 -4.88 -46.00 1.47
N SER A 338 -5.51 -44.85 1.24
CA SER A 338 -6.82 -44.35 1.72
C SER A 338 -7.43 -44.96 2.98
N ARG A 339 -7.70 -44.11 3.98
CA ARG A 339 -8.75 -44.32 4.97
C ARG A 339 -9.91 -43.35 4.72
N GLN A 340 -11.09 -43.93 4.48
CA GLN A 340 -12.40 -43.29 4.59
C GLN A 340 -12.95 -43.44 6.02
N LEU A 341 -13.49 -42.32 6.53
CA LEU A 341 -14.71 -42.11 7.37
C LEU A 341 -14.86 -42.84 8.72
N PRO A 342 -15.63 -42.24 9.67
CA PRO A 342 -17.09 -42.47 9.63
C PRO A 342 -17.96 -41.21 9.80
N ALA A 343 -19.16 -41.33 9.25
CA ALA A 343 -20.32 -40.47 9.44
C ALA A 343 -21.08 -40.80 10.74
N GLY A 344 -21.79 -39.81 11.31
CA GLY A 344 -22.80 -40.06 12.35
C GLY A 344 -23.58 -38.81 12.77
N ALA A 345 -24.91 -38.96 12.88
CA ALA A 345 -25.98 -38.02 13.30
C ALA A 345 -26.47 -37.03 12.21
N ARG A 346 -27.56 -37.27 11.44
CA ARG A 346 -29.01 -37.36 11.79
C ARG A 346 -29.44 -36.27 12.76
N SER A 347 -30.54 -35.52 12.62
CA SER A 347 -31.61 -35.36 11.61
C SER A 347 -32.48 -34.22 12.13
N ARG A 348 -33.08 -33.39 11.27
CA ARG A 348 -34.45 -32.88 11.46
C ARG A 348 -35.03 -32.40 10.13
N ARG A 349 -35.88 -33.25 9.58
CA ARG A 349 -36.85 -32.96 8.52
C ARG A 349 -37.90 -32.00 9.07
N CYS A 350 -38.22 -30.94 8.33
CA CYS A 350 -39.55 -30.34 8.38
C CYS A 350 -40.19 -30.47 6.98
N LYS A 351 -41.42 -30.99 6.94
CA LYS A 351 -42.19 -31.31 5.73
C LYS A 351 -43.12 -30.14 5.38
N ARG A 352 -43.16 -29.83 4.07
CA ARG A 352 -44.33 -29.53 3.20
C ARG A 352 -45.33 -28.44 3.58
N ARG A 353 -45.53 -27.52 2.61
CA ARG A 353 -46.73 -27.26 1.75
C ARG A 353 -46.26 -26.22 0.69
N GLY A 354 -46.58 -26.19 -0.60
CA GLY A 354 -47.57 -26.86 -1.43
C GLY A 354 -48.50 -25.83 -2.10
N ALA A 355 -48.19 -25.36 -3.32
CA ALA A 355 -49.06 -24.76 -4.38
C ALA A 355 -48.11 -24.16 -5.47
N ALA A 356 -48.02 -24.55 -6.75
CA ALA A 356 -48.99 -24.61 -7.87
C ALA A 356 -49.71 -23.26 -8.09
N ALA A 357 -49.87 -22.65 -9.27
CA ALA A 357 -49.40 -22.76 -10.65
C ALA A 357 -49.98 -21.50 -11.38
N SER A 358 -49.71 -21.36 -12.69
CA SER A 358 -50.21 -20.33 -13.64
C SER A 358 -49.24 -19.15 -13.80
N GLY A 359 -48.59 -18.89 -14.94
CA GLY A 359 -48.94 -19.20 -16.32
C GLY A 359 -49.61 -18.00 -16.95
N LEU A 360 -48.84 -17.07 -17.54
CA LEU A 360 -49.35 -16.23 -18.62
C LEU A 360 -48.21 -15.78 -19.53
N VAL A 361 -48.34 -16.20 -20.78
CA VAL A 361 -47.55 -15.84 -21.95
C VAL A 361 -48.06 -14.50 -22.47
N PHE A 362 -47.18 -13.54 -22.73
CA PHE A 362 -47.47 -12.47 -23.69
C PHE A 362 -46.27 -12.24 -24.61
N ARG A 363 -46.53 -12.41 -25.90
CA ARG A 363 -45.64 -12.07 -27.01
C ARG A 363 -45.68 -10.56 -27.27
N ALA A 364 -44.57 -10.07 -27.82
CA ALA A 364 -44.22 -8.71 -28.20
C ALA A 364 -45.20 -8.01 -29.18
N PRO A 365 -44.94 -6.73 -29.50
CA PRO A 365 -44.25 -6.53 -30.78
C PRO A 365 -43.09 -5.52 -30.76
N LEU A 366 -42.14 -5.79 -31.67
CA LEU A 366 -41.12 -4.89 -32.21
C LEU A 366 -41.71 -3.54 -32.67
N ARG A 367 -40.94 -2.45 -32.48
CA ARG A 367 -40.81 -1.35 -33.45
C ARG A 367 -39.51 -0.55 -33.27
N LEU A 368 -38.63 -0.70 -34.26
CA LEU A 368 -37.82 0.29 -35.01
C LEU A 368 -37.16 1.50 -34.29
N LEU A 369 -35.82 1.45 -34.28
CA LEU A 369 -34.81 2.42 -34.76
C LEU A 369 -35.09 3.94 -34.69
N GLY A 370 -34.21 4.66 -33.97
CA GLY A 370 -33.97 6.11 -34.02
C GLY A 370 -32.73 6.49 -33.18
N PRO A 371 -31.98 7.55 -33.53
CA PRO A 371 -30.51 7.51 -33.58
C PRO A 371 -29.76 7.80 -32.28
N VAL A 372 -28.53 7.28 -32.27
CA VAL A 372 -27.47 7.44 -31.28
C VAL A 372 -27.03 8.90 -31.20
N GLY A 373 -27.24 9.51 -30.03
CA GLY A 373 -26.75 10.84 -29.69
C GLY A 373 -25.60 10.78 -28.68
N VAL A 374 -24.42 11.21 -29.13
CA VAL A 374 -23.37 11.93 -28.38
C VAL A 374 -22.78 11.23 -27.14
N TRP A 375 -21.67 10.52 -27.36
CA TRP A 375 -20.68 10.23 -26.32
C TRP A 375 -19.81 11.47 -26.10
N GLY A 376 -19.94 12.09 -24.92
CA GLY A 376 -19.02 13.12 -24.44
C GLY A 376 -17.67 12.51 -24.06
N ARG A 377 -16.61 12.92 -24.78
CA ARG A 377 -15.20 12.70 -24.45
C ARG A 377 -14.70 13.85 -23.58
N TRP A 378 -14.15 13.58 -22.40
CA TRP A 378 -13.12 14.37 -21.68
C TRP A 378 -12.51 13.41 -20.62
N ARG A 379 -11.20 13.28 -20.36
CA ARG A 379 -10.06 14.20 -20.49
C ARG A 379 -8.84 13.55 -21.15
N ALA A 380 -8.05 14.41 -21.78
CA ALA A 380 -6.85 14.11 -22.54
C ALA A 380 -5.59 14.00 -21.64
N CYS A 381 -4.75 13.02 -21.96
CA CYS A 381 -3.33 13.02 -21.58
C CYS A 381 -2.64 14.25 -22.18
N ARG A 382 -1.94 15.03 -21.36
CA ARG A 382 -1.05 16.09 -21.84
C ARG A 382 0.20 15.45 -22.44
N PHE A 383 0.43 15.64 -23.74
CA PHE A 383 1.75 15.51 -24.35
C PHE A 383 2.46 16.85 -24.27
N SER A 384 3.66 16.85 -23.68
CA SER A 384 4.61 17.96 -23.73
C SER A 384 5.31 17.96 -25.10
N THR A 385 5.09 18.98 -25.91
CA THR A 385 5.94 19.28 -27.08
C THR A 385 6.84 20.47 -26.75
N ARG A 386 8.15 20.21 -26.67
CA ARG A 386 9.17 21.26 -26.83
C ARG A 386 9.10 21.79 -28.26
N GLY A 387 9.08 23.10 -28.40
CA GLY A 387 9.37 23.82 -29.65
C GLY A 387 10.57 24.76 -29.42
N PRO A 388 11.33 25.10 -30.47
CA PRO A 388 12.66 25.68 -30.35
C PRO A 388 12.64 27.20 -30.30
N ASP A 389 13.65 27.76 -29.62
CA ASP A 389 14.46 28.90 -30.07
C ASP A 389 15.92 28.62 -29.67
#